data_AF-A0A4D6XGH8-F1
#
_entry.id   AF-A0A4D6XGH8-F1
#
_cell.length_a   1.000
_cell.length_b   1.000
_cell.length_c   1.000
_cell.angle_alpha   90.00
_cell.angle_beta   90.00
_cell.angle_gamma   90.00
#
_symmetry.space_group_name_H-M   'P 1'
#
loop_
_entity.id
_entity.type
_entity.pdbx_description
1 polymer ?
#
loop_
_entity_poly.entity_id
_entity_poly.type
_entity_poly.pdbx_seq_one_letter_code
_entity_poly.pdbx_strand_id
1 'polypeptide(L)'
;MRYKEQSERFDHVRQQSLQPSQVLHTDSGLSICANSTAGAGLHEAFRGEDGTELVIGENCDVEIAFDQEVEQLRLELYVVSDRHGELQDLTEAERLDRDQPLEPLSYFYWITLSGSGYTEFLPGPISSQPCSHLLLGPFRRLTFSTSQAGTVHIRQLQWTPTCRH
;
A
#
# COMPACT_ATOMS: atom_id res chain seq x y z
N MET A 1 -9.86 10.05 26.46
CA MET A 1 -10.14 10.70 25.16
C MET A 1 -9.92 9.62 24.10
N ARG A 2 -10.91 9.33 23.25
CA ARG A 2 -10.69 8.43 22.11
C ARG A 2 -10.08 9.29 21.01
N TYR A 3 -8.88 8.95 20.52
CA TYR A 3 -8.34 9.62 19.34
C TYR A 3 -9.29 9.40 18.17
N LYS A 4 -9.46 10.44 17.35
CA LYS A 4 -10.32 10.41 16.17
C LYS A 4 -9.63 9.56 15.11
N GLU A 5 -10.37 8.65 14.49
CA GLU A 5 -9.91 7.93 13.29
C GLU A 5 -9.45 8.95 12.23
N GLN A 6 -8.31 8.67 11.61
CA GLN A 6 -7.70 9.48 10.55
C GLN A 6 -7.80 8.72 9.23
N SER A 7 -7.81 9.46 8.12
CA SER A 7 -7.93 8.87 6.79
C SER A 7 -7.23 9.69 5.72
N GLU A 8 -6.72 8.99 4.70
CA GLU A 8 -6.13 9.55 3.48
C GLU A 8 -6.76 8.88 2.25
N ARG A 9 -7.19 9.69 1.27
CA ARG A 9 -7.81 9.29 -0.01
C ARG A 9 -7.12 9.87 -1.23
N PHE A 10 -6.03 10.61 -1.01
CA PHE A 10 -5.17 11.27 -1.99
C PHE A 10 -5.88 12.26 -2.93
N ASP A 11 -7.20 12.45 -2.85
CA ASP A 11 -8.04 13.33 -3.67
C ASP A 11 -7.60 14.79 -3.76
N HIS A 12 -6.89 15.27 -2.73
CA HIS A 12 -6.31 16.60 -2.66
C HIS A 12 -4.86 16.68 -3.20
N VAL A 13 -4.22 15.53 -3.46
CA VAL A 13 -2.85 15.45 -3.97
C VAL A 13 -2.88 15.59 -5.49
N ARG A 14 -2.29 16.68 -6.00
CA ARG A 14 -2.09 16.83 -7.45
C ARG A 14 -1.22 15.70 -7.98
N GLN A 15 -1.59 15.17 -9.15
CA GLN A 15 -0.81 14.18 -9.86
C GLN A 15 0.64 14.64 -9.99
N GLN A 16 1.55 13.88 -9.38
CA GLN A 16 2.98 14.14 -9.44
C GLN A 16 3.76 12.83 -9.35
N SER A 17 4.89 12.77 -10.05
CA SER A 17 5.89 11.74 -9.81
C SER A 17 6.72 12.14 -8.60
N LEU A 18 6.89 11.22 -7.66
CA LEU A 18 7.82 11.39 -6.55
C LEU A 18 9.23 11.08 -7.07
N GLN A 19 10.10 12.09 -7.05
CA GLN A 19 11.52 11.86 -7.30
C GLN A 19 12.11 11.01 -6.16
N PRO A 20 13.18 10.24 -6.42
CA PRO A 20 13.89 9.53 -5.38
C PRO A 20 14.25 10.45 -4.21
N SER A 21 13.95 10.03 -2.98
CA SER A 21 14.14 10.80 -1.74
C SER A 21 13.30 12.08 -1.60
N GLN A 22 12.39 12.38 -2.53
CA GLN A 22 11.40 13.44 -2.34
C GLN A 22 10.38 12.99 -1.29
N VAL A 23 10.09 13.87 -0.33
CA VAL A 23 9.06 13.63 0.68
C VAL A 23 7.80 14.40 0.31
N LEU A 24 6.69 13.68 0.15
CA LEU A 24 5.36 14.24 0.04
C LEU A 24 4.72 14.26 1.43
N HIS A 25 4.26 15.43 1.85
CA HIS A 25 3.46 15.59 3.06
C HIS A 25 1.99 15.74 2.68
N THR A 26 1.12 15.02 3.37
CA THR A 26 -0.34 15.14 3.22
C THR A 26 -0.95 15.93 4.37
N ASP A 27 -2.13 16.50 4.15
CA ASP A 27 -2.86 17.23 5.20
C ASP A 27 -3.33 16.30 6.34
N SER A 28 -3.40 14.99 6.08
CA SER A 28 -3.72 13.96 7.06
C SER A 28 -2.56 13.61 8.01
N GLY A 29 -1.38 14.20 7.81
CA GLY A 29 -0.19 14.00 8.66
C GLY A 29 0.72 12.87 8.21
N LEU A 30 0.55 12.33 7.00
CA LEU A 30 1.46 11.35 6.43
C LEU A 30 2.67 12.02 5.80
N SER A 31 3.81 11.33 5.88
CA SER A 31 5.01 11.66 5.09
C SER A 31 5.35 10.45 4.22
N ILE A 32 5.37 10.64 2.91
CA ILE A 32 5.55 9.57 1.93
C ILE A 32 6.83 9.83 1.16
N CYS A 33 7.72 8.85 1.12
CA CYS A 33 8.96 8.92 0.35
C CYS A 33 9.19 7.64 -0.44
N ALA A 34 9.86 7.78 -1.58
CA ALA A 34 10.18 6.67 -2.47
C ALA A 34 11.68 6.64 -2.75
N ASN A 35 12.27 5.45 -2.86
CA ASN A 35 13.68 5.29 -3.24
C ASN A 35 13.90 5.23 -4.77
N SER A 36 12.83 5.01 -5.52
CA SER A 36 12.79 4.87 -6.98
C SER A 36 11.54 5.60 -7.51
N THR A 37 11.23 5.43 -8.79
CA THR A 37 10.06 6.05 -9.42
C THR A 37 8.77 5.54 -8.78
N ALA A 38 8.17 6.38 -7.92
CA ALA A 38 6.80 6.22 -7.43
C ALA A 38 5.95 7.40 -7.88
N GLY A 39 4.64 7.20 -8.04
CA GLY A 39 3.70 8.26 -8.37
C GLY A 39 2.70 8.45 -7.23
N ALA A 40 2.37 9.70 -6.90
CA ALA A 40 1.30 10.02 -5.95
C ALA A 40 0.35 11.07 -6.56
N GLY A 41 -0.95 10.91 -6.35
CA GLY A 41 -1.98 11.79 -6.91
C GLY A 41 -2.68 11.18 -8.14
N LEU A 42 -3.66 11.91 -8.71
CA LEU A 42 -4.64 11.39 -9.68
C LEU A 42 -3.95 10.65 -10.84
N HIS A 43 -3.90 9.33 -10.76
CA HIS A 43 -3.67 8.48 -11.91
C HIS A 43 -5.07 8.04 -12.34
N GLU A 44 -5.37 8.09 -13.65
CA GLU A 44 -6.50 7.30 -14.15
C GLU A 44 -6.26 5.88 -13.63
N ALA A 45 -7.17 5.35 -12.80
CA ALA A 45 -7.02 3.98 -12.32
C ALA A 45 -6.82 3.11 -13.56
N PHE A 46 -5.94 2.11 -13.49
CA PHE A 46 -5.60 1.28 -14.65
C PHE A 46 -6.84 0.68 -15.35
N ARG A 47 -7.97 0.59 -14.64
CA ARG A 47 -9.27 0.11 -15.14
C ARG A 47 -10.25 1.20 -15.61
N GLY A 48 -9.82 2.46 -15.74
CA GLY A 48 -10.66 3.57 -16.19
C GLY A 48 -11.71 4.02 -15.16
N GLU A 49 -11.52 3.68 -13.89
CA GLU A 49 -12.30 4.26 -12.79
C GLU A 49 -11.66 5.57 -12.35
N ASP A 50 -12.43 6.67 -12.33
CA ASP A 50 -11.95 7.95 -11.83
C ASP A 50 -11.67 7.84 -10.32
N GLY A 51 -10.42 8.04 -9.92
CA GLY A 51 -9.99 7.94 -8.52
C GLY A 51 -8.61 8.55 -8.31
N THR A 52 -8.28 8.90 -7.06
CA THR A 52 -6.92 9.33 -6.71
C THR A 52 -6.24 8.26 -5.90
N GLU A 53 -5.02 7.90 -6.28
CA GLU A 53 -4.33 6.74 -5.74
C GLU A 53 -2.84 7.05 -5.54
N LEU A 54 -2.22 6.37 -4.58
CA LEU A 54 -0.77 6.26 -4.50
C LEU A 54 -0.35 5.03 -5.32
N VAL A 55 0.45 5.25 -6.36
CA VAL A 55 0.88 4.21 -7.31
C VAL A 55 2.34 3.90 -7.09
N ILE A 56 2.62 2.66 -6.73
CA ILE A 56 3.95 2.15 -6.46
C ILE A 56 4.37 1.30 -7.66
N GLY A 57 5.37 1.78 -8.39
CA GLY A 57 5.91 1.09 -9.57
C GLY A 57 6.73 -0.14 -9.21
N GLU A 58 7.28 -0.81 -10.22
CA GLU A 58 8.17 -1.96 -10.06
C GLU A 58 9.52 -1.57 -9.41
N ASN A 59 10.12 -2.51 -8.67
CA ASN A 59 11.40 -2.34 -7.96
C ASN A 59 11.48 -1.03 -7.16
N CYS A 60 10.40 -0.75 -6.41
CA CYS A 60 10.27 0.49 -5.67
C CYS A 60 9.97 0.18 -4.21
N ASP A 61 10.68 0.88 -3.33
CA ASP A 61 10.33 0.98 -1.92
C ASP A 61 9.66 2.32 -1.67
N VAL A 62 8.44 2.27 -1.13
CA VAL A 62 7.69 3.45 -0.69
C VAL A 62 7.45 3.34 0.80
N GLU A 63 8.01 4.28 1.55
CA GLU A 63 7.77 4.42 2.99
C GLU A 63 6.67 5.45 3.24
N ILE A 64 5.72 5.09 4.09
CA ILE A 64 4.66 5.93 4.62
C ILE A 64 4.89 6.05 6.12
N ALA A 65 5.31 7.23 6.57
CA ALA A 65 5.48 7.56 7.97
C ALA A 65 4.25 8.29 8.52
N PHE A 66 3.79 7.84 9.68
CA PHE A 66 2.67 8.42 10.41
C PHE A 66 3.17 9.39 11.49
N ASP A 67 2.48 10.51 11.67
CA ASP A 67 2.79 11.52 12.70
C ASP A 67 2.78 10.91 14.11
N GLN A 68 1.89 9.94 14.33
CA GLN A 68 1.67 9.20 15.56
C GLN A 68 1.83 7.70 15.33
N GLU A 69 2.11 6.95 16.39
CA GLU A 69 2.12 5.49 16.31
C GLU A 69 0.69 4.99 16.10
N VAL A 70 0.51 4.06 15.17
CA VAL A 70 -0.75 3.49 14.70
C VAL A 70 -1.04 2.19 15.41
N GLU A 71 -2.26 2.05 15.93
CA GLU A 71 -2.76 0.81 16.54
C GLU A 71 -3.44 -0.10 15.51
N GLN A 72 -4.15 0.49 14.56
CA GLN A 72 -4.85 -0.23 13.50
C GLN A 72 -4.82 0.59 12.21
N LEU A 73 -4.57 -0.07 11.09
CA LEU A 73 -4.63 0.51 9.75
C LEU A 73 -5.49 -0.38 8.85
N ARG A 74 -6.52 0.21 8.26
CA ARG A 74 -7.25 -0.35 7.13
C ARG A 74 -6.70 0.27 5.84
N LEU A 75 -6.26 -0.61 4.94
CA LEU A 75 -5.63 -0.30 3.67
C LEU A 75 -6.52 -0.83 2.55
N GLU A 76 -6.94 0.03 1.64
CA GLU A 76 -7.63 -0.38 0.41
C GLU A 76 -6.66 -0.31 -0.76
N LEU A 77 -6.39 -1.46 -1.39
CA LEU A 77 -5.46 -1.55 -2.50
C LEU A 77 -5.85 -2.60 -3.54
N TYR A 78 -5.14 -2.59 -4.66
CA TYR A 78 -5.12 -3.64 -5.66
C TYR A 78 -3.76 -3.66 -6.37
N VAL A 79 -3.50 -4.72 -7.13
CA VAL A 79 -2.25 -4.93 -7.87
C VAL A 79 -2.56 -5.06 -9.37
N VAL A 80 -1.72 -4.45 -10.18
CA VAL A 80 -1.77 -4.53 -11.64
C VAL A 80 -0.41 -4.98 -12.17
N SER A 81 -0.39 -5.86 -13.15
CA SER A 81 0.80 -6.27 -13.89
C SER A 81 0.56 -6.11 -15.39
N ASP A 82 1.54 -5.57 -16.09
CA ASP A 82 1.56 -5.46 -17.55
C ASP A 82 2.01 -6.76 -18.23
N ARG A 83 2.55 -7.72 -17.46
CA ARG A 83 2.92 -9.04 -17.93
C ARG A 83 1.70 -9.94 -18.01
N HIS A 84 1.21 -10.14 -19.24
CA HIS A 84 -0.01 -10.88 -19.55
C HIS A 84 -0.16 -12.29 -18.91
N GLY A 85 0.94 -12.97 -18.57
CA GLY A 85 0.90 -14.28 -17.90
C GLY A 85 0.74 -14.20 -16.38
N GLU A 86 1.45 -13.27 -15.73
CA GLU A 86 1.56 -13.22 -14.27
C GLU A 86 0.25 -12.79 -13.58
N LEU A 87 -0.59 -12.00 -14.24
CA LEU A 87 -1.90 -11.55 -13.72
C LEU A 87 -3.03 -12.58 -13.95
N GLN A 88 -2.93 -13.37 -15.03
CA GLN A 88 -3.86 -14.49 -15.26
C GLN A 88 -3.64 -15.59 -14.22
N ASP A 89 -2.38 -15.92 -13.92
CA ASP A 89 -2.02 -16.87 -12.86
C ASP A 89 -2.51 -16.41 -11.48
N LEU A 90 -2.51 -15.09 -11.21
CA LEU A 90 -3.08 -14.52 -9.98
C LEU A 90 -4.60 -14.64 -9.90
N THR A 91 -5.30 -14.34 -11.00
CA THR A 91 -6.77 -14.43 -11.04
C THR A 91 -7.23 -15.90 -10.97
N GLU A 92 -6.41 -16.83 -11.47
CA GLU A 92 -6.62 -18.27 -11.33
C GLU A 92 -6.29 -18.78 -9.93
N ALA A 93 -5.24 -18.25 -9.27
CA ALA A 93 -4.93 -18.52 -7.87
C ALA A 93 -6.04 -18.04 -6.91
N GLU A 94 -6.56 -16.81 -7.09
CA GLU A 94 -7.73 -16.30 -6.34
C GLU A 94 -8.98 -17.19 -6.52
N ARG A 95 -9.09 -17.90 -7.66
CA ARG A 95 -10.19 -18.83 -7.95
C ARG A 95 -9.97 -20.23 -7.38
N LEU A 96 -8.72 -20.66 -7.21
CA LEU A 96 -8.34 -21.99 -6.71
C LEU A 96 -8.28 -22.11 -5.19
N ASP A 97 -8.41 -21.00 -4.45
CA ASP A 97 -8.46 -20.92 -2.98
C ASP A 97 -9.72 -21.57 -2.35
N ARG A 98 -10.24 -22.64 -2.96
CA ARG A 98 -11.22 -23.53 -2.33
C ARG A 98 -10.64 -24.85 -1.84
N ASP A 99 -9.54 -25.39 -2.38
CA ASP A 99 -9.13 -26.75 -1.99
C ASP A 99 -7.63 -27.14 -2.19
N GLN A 100 -6.71 -26.26 -2.60
CA GLN A 100 -5.28 -26.64 -2.76
C GLN A 100 -4.28 -25.57 -2.27
N PRO A 101 -3.17 -25.97 -1.62
CA PRO A 101 -2.09 -25.06 -1.28
C PRO A 101 -1.37 -24.65 -2.58
N LEU A 102 -1.57 -23.41 -2.99
CA LEU A 102 -0.79 -22.79 -4.05
C LEU A 102 0.70 -22.83 -3.64
N GLU A 103 1.58 -23.27 -4.54
CA GLU A 103 3.02 -23.03 -4.41
C GLU A 103 3.26 -21.55 -4.09
N PRO A 104 4.33 -21.19 -3.36
CA PRO A 104 4.55 -19.81 -2.96
C PRO A 104 4.64 -18.93 -4.20
N LEU A 105 3.52 -18.27 -4.51
CA LEU A 105 3.43 -17.25 -5.52
C LEU A 105 4.58 -16.28 -5.22
N SER A 106 5.47 -16.10 -6.19
CA SER A 106 6.55 -15.14 -6.08
C SER A 106 5.89 -13.79 -5.78
N TYR A 107 6.04 -13.31 -4.54
CA TYR A 107 5.23 -12.21 -4.04
C TYR A 107 5.50 -10.95 -4.87
N PHE A 108 4.41 -10.30 -5.34
CA PHE A 108 4.47 -9.07 -6.13
C PHE A 108 5.14 -7.95 -5.33
N TYR A 109 4.87 -7.92 -4.02
CA TYR A 109 5.44 -6.97 -3.09
C TYR A 109 5.41 -7.48 -1.65
N TRP A 110 6.13 -6.78 -0.78
CA TRP A 110 6.23 -7.01 0.65
C TRP A 110 5.74 -5.78 1.41
N ILE A 111 5.18 -6.00 2.59
CA ILE A 111 4.83 -4.96 3.55
C ILE A 111 5.79 -5.08 4.74
N THR A 112 6.45 -3.99 5.09
CA THR A 112 7.24 -3.89 6.32
C THR A 112 6.58 -2.90 7.27
N LEU A 113 6.23 -3.37 8.47
CA LEU A 113 5.73 -2.50 9.56
C LEU A 113 6.90 -2.23 10.50
N SER A 114 7.22 -0.97 10.78
CA SER A 114 8.26 -0.64 11.77
C SER A 114 7.80 0.40 12.79
N GLY A 115 8.16 0.18 14.05
CA GLY A 115 7.73 0.97 15.21
C GLY A 115 8.68 0.79 16.38
N SER A 116 8.31 1.28 17.56
CA SER A 116 9.08 1.36 18.83
C SER A 116 9.89 0.09 19.23
N GLY A 117 10.94 -0.25 18.49
CA GLY A 117 11.76 -1.45 18.66
C GLY A 117 11.25 -2.72 17.95
N TYR A 118 10.25 -2.60 17.07
CA TYR A 118 9.65 -3.72 16.35
C TYR A 118 9.73 -3.54 14.84
N THR A 119 9.92 -4.64 14.12
CA THR A 119 9.81 -4.69 12.67
C THR A 119 9.16 -6.01 12.26
N GLU A 120 8.06 -5.92 11.52
CA GLU A 120 7.35 -7.06 10.94
C GLU A 120 7.51 -7.05 9.43
N PHE A 121 7.67 -8.23 8.84
CA PHE A 121 7.67 -8.42 7.41
C PHE A 121 6.50 -9.31 7.03
N LEU A 122 5.62 -8.80 6.18
CA LEU A 122 4.40 -9.47 5.75
C LEU A 122 4.43 -9.58 4.22
N PRO A 123 3.99 -10.71 3.65
CA PRO A 123 3.69 -10.75 2.22
C PRO A 123 2.57 -9.76 1.90
N GLY A 124 2.69 -9.05 0.78
CA GLY A 124 1.63 -8.18 0.29
C GLY A 124 0.40 -9.00 -0.12
N PRO A 125 -0.82 -8.62 0.28
CA PRO A 125 -2.01 -9.24 -0.27
C PRO A 125 -2.09 -9.00 -1.78
N ILE A 126 -2.38 -10.04 -2.53
CA ILE A 126 -2.46 -9.94 -3.99
C ILE A 126 -3.92 -10.01 -4.39
N SER A 127 -4.44 -8.91 -4.94
CA SER A 127 -5.73 -8.92 -5.60
C SER A 127 -5.75 -8.01 -6.82
N SER A 128 -6.43 -8.48 -7.86
CA SER A 128 -6.66 -7.70 -9.08
C SER A 128 -7.81 -6.69 -8.93
N GLN A 129 -8.57 -6.75 -7.84
CA GLN A 129 -9.69 -5.84 -7.54
C GLN A 129 -9.42 -5.08 -6.23
N PRO A 130 -9.96 -3.86 -6.05
CA PRO A 130 -9.85 -3.13 -4.79
C PRO A 130 -10.36 -3.96 -3.61
N CYS A 131 -9.48 -4.20 -2.64
CA CYS A 131 -9.79 -4.98 -1.45
C CYS A 131 -9.21 -4.32 -0.19
N SER A 132 -9.94 -4.49 0.91
CA SER A 132 -9.57 -3.94 2.21
C SER A 132 -8.77 -4.94 3.04
N HIS A 133 -7.62 -4.49 3.54
CA HIS A 133 -6.75 -5.25 4.43
C HIS A 133 -6.58 -4.53 5.76
N LEU A 134 -6.57 -5.31 6.84
CA LEU A 134 -6.34 -4.80 8.20
C LEU A 134 -4.92 -5.16 8.62
N LEU A 135 -4.14 -4.14 9.01
CA LEU A 135 -2.82 -4.27 9.58
C LEU A 135 -2.89 -3.79 11.04
N LEU A 136 -2.30 -4.57 11.94
CA LEU A 136 -2.33 -4.30 13.37
C LEU A 136 -1.00 -3.72 13.84
N GLY A 137 -1.10 -2.75 14.74
CA GLY A 137 0.02 -2.06 15.37
C GLY A 137 0.52 -2.75 16.65
N PRO A 138 1.45 -2.10 17.37
CA PRO A 138 1.90 -0.72 17.14
C PRO A 138 2.99 -0.59 16.06
N PHE A 139 2.82 0.34 15.13
CA PHE A 139 3.87 0.76 14.19
C PHE A 139 3.79 2.25 13.88
N ARG A 140 4.87 2.84 13.36
CA ARG A 140 4.91 4.26 12.96
C ARG A 140 5.28 4.45 11.49
N ARG A 141 5.78 3.40 10.84
CA ARG A 141 6.11 3.39 9.43
C ARG A 141 5.60 2.11 8.79
N LEU A 142 5.08 2.28 7.59
CA LEU A 142 4.65 1.23 6.68
C LEU A 142 5.48 1.37 5.41
N THR A 143 6.23 0.34 5.04
CA THR A 143 6.98 0.31 3.79
C THR A 143 6.39 -0.74 2.86
N PHE A 144 6.09 -0.34 1.63
CA PHE A 144 5.78 -1.24 0.53
C PHE A 144 7.04 -1.42 -0.31
N SER A 145 7.39 -2.66 -0.59
CA SER A 145 8.57 -3.02 -1.37
C SER A 145 8.14 -3.89 -2.54
N THR A 146 8.12 -3.35 -3.76
CA THR A 146 7.63 -4.05 -4.95
C THR A 146 8.77 -4.78 -5.68
N SER A 147 8.43 -5.89 -6.31
CA SER A 147 9.33 -6.65 -7.18
C SER A 147 9.24 -6.17 -8.64
N GLN A 148 9.77 -6.95 -9.59
CA GLN A 148 9.61 -6.73 -11.03
C GLN A 148 8.25 -7.17 -11.57
N ALA A 149 7.45 -7.82 -10.75
CA ALA A 149 6.12 -8.28 -11.09
C ALA A 149 5.12 -7.29 -10.47
N GLY A 150 4.67 -6.34 -11.28
CA GLY A 150 3.49 -5.51 -11.00
C GLY A 150 3.70 -4.22 -10.20
N THR A 151 2.61 -3.46 -10.19
CA THR A 151 2.42 -2.14 -9.61
C THR A 151 1.32 -2.22 -8.55
N VAL A 152 1.53 -1.55 -7.43
CA VAL A 152 0.58 -1.54 -6.31
C VAL A 152 -0.16 -0.20 -6.31
N HIS A 153 -1.48 -0.26 -6.28
CA HIS A 153 -2.35 0.90 -6.25
C HIS A 153 -3.04 1.00 -4.90
N ILE A 154 -2.76 2.05 -4.15
CA ILE A 154 -3.36 2.30 -2.84
C ILE A 154 -4.40 3.41 -2.99
N ARG A 155 -5.67 3.05 -2.75
CA ARG A 155 -6.80 3.96 -2.88
C ARG A 155 -7.05 4.76 -1.60
N GLN A 156 -6.89 4.09 -0.46
CA GLN A 156 -7.27 4.67 0.81
C GLN A 156 -6.46 4.07 1.96
N LEU A 157 -6.14 4.94 2.92
CA LEU A 157 -5.63 4.57 4.24
C LEU A 157 -6.61 5.09 5.29
N GLN A 158 -6.95 4.26 6.27
CA GLN A 158 -7.71 4.67 7.45
C GLN A 158 -7.02 4.11 8.68
N TRP A 159 -6.67 4.94 9.65
CA TRP A 159 -5.92 4.48 10.80
C TRP A 159 -6.39 5.09 12.12
N THR A 160 -6.15 4.33 13.18
CA THR A 160 -6.38 4.76 14.56
C THR A 160 -5.03 4.94 15.25
N PRO A 161 -4.72 6.14 15.76
CA PRO A 161 -3.53 6.36 16.58
C PRO A 161 -3.59 5.59 17.90
N THR A 162 -2.43 5.11 18.36
CA THR A 162 -2.26 4.51 19.69
C THR A 162 -2.61 5.50 20.79
N CYS A 163 -3.37 5.03 21.78
CA CYS A 163 -3.63 5.79 23.00
C CYS A 163 -2.46 5.62 23.99
N ARG A 164 -1.40 6.43 23.87
CA ARG A 164 -0.40 6.52 24.95
C ARG A 164 -0.86 7.58 25.96
N HIS A 165 -1.20 7.12 27.17
CA HIS A 165 -1.54 7.94 28.34
C HIS A 165 -0.30 8.54 29.01
#